data_AF-A0A3M5N0R6-F1
#
_entry.id   AF-A0A3M5N0R6-F1
#
_cell.length_a   1.000
_cell.length_b   1.000
_cell.length_c   1.000
_cell.angle_alpha   90.00
_cell.angle_beta   90.00
_cell.angle_gamma   90.00
#
_symmetry.space_group_name_H-M   'P 1'
#
loop_
_entity.id
_entity.type
_entity.pdbx_description
1 polymer ?
#
loop_
_entity_poly.entity_id
_entity_poly.type
_entity_poly.pdbx_seq_one_letter_code
_entity_poly.pdbx_strand_id
1 'polypeptide(L)'
;MNPVFSTLATAILENVEDQLTNNEEAHDGELWDLFIDELGLTVEQADAAIALRSRYRCEIFIARQSPLYQTNTITFDPQAKKLVAAEALSFDQILEVYRTLLESRPGQRLKLGPHWAAGLNQEGDLYCTPLPLCDTNARFEVFDFDRDAFVDGHWQCETQEQTQSAIDTPVFIK
;
A
#
# COMPACT_ATOMS: atom_id res chain seq x y z
N MET A 1 8.10 -10.67 0.01
CA MET A 1 7.66 -10.90 -1.38
C MET A 1 7.11 -12.32 -1.51
N ASN A 2 6.02 -12.54 -2.24
CA ASN A 2 5.56 -13.90 -2.55
C ASN A 2 6.67 -14.61 -3.35
N PRO A 3 7.23 -15.74 -2.87
CA PRO A 3 8.38 -16.38 -3.50
C PRO A 3 8.14 -16.76 -4.96
N VAL A 4 6.91 -17.18 -5.29
CA VAL A 4 6.52 -17.64 -6.63
C VAL A 4 6.68 -16.54 -7.68
N PHE A 5 6.36 -15.31 -7.29
CA PHE A 5 6.37 -14.13 -8.17
C PHE A 5 7.63 -13.28 -8.02
N SER A 6 8.55 -13.67 -7.14
CA SER A 6 9.71 -12.87 -6.76
C SER A 6 10.70 -12.61 -7.90
N THR A 7 10.65 -13.41 -8.95
CA THR A 7 11.50 -13.32 -10.14
C THR A 7 10.89 -12.48 -11.25
N LEU A 8 9.62 -12.09 -11.15
CA LEU A 8 8.92 -11.32 -12.17
C LEU A 8 9.26 -9.83 -12.08
N ALA A 9 9.32 -9.18 -13.25
CA ALA A 9 9.44 -7.73 -13.32
C ALA A 9 8.16 -7.03 -12.84
N THR A 10 8.29 -5.83 -12.28
CA THR A 10 7.15 -5.05 -11.76
C THR A 10 6.04 -4.86 -12.79
N ALA A 11 6.40 -4.56 -14.05
CA ALA A 11 5.42 -4.37 -15.12
C ALA A 11 4.61 -5.65 -15.44
N ILE A 12 5.21 -6.83 -15.25
CA ILE A 12 4.50 -8.10 -15.42
C ILE A 12 3.53 -8.31 -14.26
N LEU A 13 3.96 -8.04 -13.02
CA LEU A 13 3.10 -8.13 -11.84
C LEU A 13 1.89 -7.19 -11.94
N GLU A 14 2.09 -5.97 -12.41
CA GLU A 14 1.02 -4.99 -12.63
C GLU A 14 0.02 -5.48 -13.68
N ASN A 15 0.49 -6.11 -14.75
CA ASN A 15 -0.39 -6.69 -15.76
C ASN A 15 -1.18 -7.89 -15.22
N VAL A 16 -0.53 -8.81 -14.49
CA VAL A 16 -1.21 -9.93 -13.83
C VAL A 16 -2.26 -9.42 -12.84
N GLU A 17 -1.94 -8.42 -12.03
CA GLU A 17 -2.88 -7.80 -11.08
C GLU A 17 -4.09 -7.19 -11.80
N ASP A 18 -3.87 -6.47 -12.91
CA ASP A 18 -4.92 -5.89 -13.74
C ASP A 18 -5.85 -6.98 -14.32
N GLN A 19 -5.28 -8.05 -14.88
CA GLN A 19 -6.08 -9.16 -15.41
C GLN A 19 -6.88 -9.87 -14.32
N LEU A 20 -6.31 -10.10 -13.14
CA LEU A 20 -7.03 -10.75 -12.04
C LEU A 20 -8.15 -9.89 -11.46
N THR A 21 -7.97 -8.56 -11.47
CA THR A 21 -8.91 -7.59 -10.88
C THR A 21 -10.02 -7.20 -11.85
N ASN A 22 -9.68 -6.90 -13.10
CA ASN A 22 -10.56 -6.23 -14.04
C ASN A 22 -11.11 -7.14 -15.16
N ASN A 23 -10.53 -8.34 -15.36
CA ASN A 23 -10.99 -9.26 -16.40
C ASN A 23 -12.04 -10.25 -15.85
N GLU A 24 -13.31 -9.88 -15.98
CA GLU A 24 -14.45 -10.73 -15.60
C GLU A 24 -14.88 -11.70 -16.71
N GLU A 25 -14.54 -11.40 -17.96
CA GLU A 25 -15.04 -12.11 -19.15
C GLU A 25 -14.27 -13.41 -19.45
N ALA A 26 -12.95 -13.40 -19.29
CA ALA A 26 -12.10 -14.55 -19.58
C ALA A 26 -12.31 -15.66 -18.55
N HIS A 27 -12.31 -16.92 -18.98
CA HIS A 27 -12.31 -18.07 -18.08
C HIS A 27 -10.90 -18.32 -17.54
N ASP A 28 -10.78 -19.12 -16.48
CA ASP A 28 -9.48 -19.39 -15.84
C ASP A 28 -8.44 -19.96 -16.82
N GLY A 29 -8.87 -20.80 -17.78
CA GLY A 29 -7.99 -21.33 -18.81
C GLY A 29 -7.49 -20.25 -19.80
N GLU A 30 -8.35 -19.33 -20.21
CA GLU A 30 -7.98 -18.25 -21.14
C GLU A 30 -7.01 -17.26 -20.48
N LEU A 31 -7.20 -16.94 -19.20
CA LEU A 31 -6.24 -16.15 -18.43
C LEU A 31 -4.92 -16.90 -18.21
N TRP A 32 -4.98 -18.20 -17.96
CA TRP A 32 -3.79 -19.02 -17.80
C TRP A 32 -2.95 -19.03 -19.08
N ASP A 33 -3.58 -19.24 -20.24
CA ASP A 33 -2.92 -19.19 -21.54
C ASP A 33 -2.30 -17.80 -21.78
N LEU A 34 -3.02 -16.71 -21.49
CA LEU A 34 -2.50 -15.34 -21.57
C LEU A 34 -1.27 -15.12 -20.68
N PHE A 35 -1.28 -15.62 -19.45
CA PHE A 35 -0.15 -15.49 -18.53
C PHE A 35 1.11 -16.20 -19.04
N ILE A 36 0.97 -17.38 -19.65
CA ILE A 36 2.09 -18.10 -20.23
C ILE A 36 2.55 -17.48 -21.55
N ASP A 37 1.62 -17.32 -22.50
CA ASP A 37 1.95 -17.02 -23.88
C ASP A 37 2.29 -15.55 -24.09
N GLU A 38 1.59 -14.62 -23.41
CA GLU A 38 1.79 -13.19 -23.59
C GLU A 38 2.72 -12.59 -22.53
N LEU A 39 2.58 -13.02 -21.27
CA LEU A 39 3.37 -12.46 -20.16
C LEU A 39 4.62 -13.28 -19.81
N GLY A 40 4.80 -14.46 -20.41
CA GLY A 40 5.99 -15.29 -20.24
C GLY A 40 6.13 -15.89 -18.84
N LEU A 41 5.03 -16.09 -18.11
CA LEU A 41 5.06 -16.76 -16.82
C LEU A 41 5.46 -18.23 -16.98
N THR A 42 6.02 -18.82 -15.94
CA THR A 42 6.14 -20.28 -15.85
C THR A 42 4.77 -20.91 -15.54
N VAL A 43 4.61 -22.20 -15.83
CA VAL A 43 3.40 -22.97 -15.45
C VAL A 43 3.05 -22.80 -13.97
N GLU A 44 4.06 -22.89 -13.09
CA GLU A 44 3.87 -22.72 -11.65
C GLU A 44 3.37 -21.30 -11.28
N GLN A 45 3.86 -20.28 -11.97
CA GLN A 45 3.43 -18.89 -11.74
C GLN A 45 2.01 -18.65 -12.25
N ALA A 46 1.65 -19.18 -13.42
CA ALA A 46 0.31 -19.06 -13.97
C ALA A 46 -0.71 -19.80 -13.09
N ASP A 47 -0.40 -21.03 -12.66
CA ASP A 47 -1.24 -21.78 -11.72
C ASP A 47 -1.46 -21.02 -10.40
N ALA A 48 -0.39 -20.46 -9.84
CA ALA A 48 -0.47 -19.66 -8.63
C ALA A 48 -1.28 -18.37 -8.82
N ALA A 49 -1.17 -17.70 -9.97
CA ALA A 49 -1.94 -16.49 -10.28
C ALA A 49 -3.44 -16.81 -10.39
N ILE A 50 -3.80 -17.88 -11.10
CA ILE A 50 -5.20 -18.33 -11.22
C ILE A 50 -5.78 -18.72 -9.86
N ALA A 51 -5.00 -19.40 -9.01
CA ALA A 51 -5.45 -19.75 -7.66
C ALA A 51 -5.84 -18.52 -6.81
N LEU A 52 -5.24 -17.35 -7.08
CA LEU A 52 -5.54 -16.09 -6.40
C LEU A 52 -6.78 -15.37 -6.96
N ARG A 53 -7.28 -15.75 -8.14
CA ARG A 53 -8.36 -15.02 -8.85
C ARG A 53 -9.62 -14.83 -8.01
N SER A 54 -10.00 -15.84 -7.24
CA SER A 54 -11.17 -15.76 -6.34
C SER A 54 -11.04 -14.67 -5.29
N ARG A 55 -9.82 -14.39 -4.81
CA ARG A 55 -9.55 -13.30 -3.86
C ARG A 55 -9.66 -11.94 -4.55
N TYR A 56 -9.05 -11.77 -5.72
CA TYR A 56 -9.13 -10.50 -6.48
C TYR A 56 -10.55 -10.11 -6.88
N ARG A 57 -11.46 -11.08 -7.04
CA ARG A 57 -12.88 -10.82 -7.30
C ARG A 57 -13.68 -10.36 -6.07
N CYS A 58 -13.19 -10.63 -4.86
CA CYS A 58 -13.93 -10.39 -3.62
C CYS A 58 -13.27 -9.33 -2.73
N GLU A 59 -11.96 -9.11 -2.87
CA GLU A 59 -11.15 -8.24 -2.03
C GLU A 59 -10.66 -7.02 -2.83
N ILE A 60 -10.72 -5.85 -2.21
CA ILE A 60 -10.18 -4.62 -2.79
C ILE A 60 -8.78 -4.42 -2.21
N PHE A 61 -7.75 -4.75 -2.98
CA PHE A 61 -6.36 -4.54 -2.55
C PHE A 61 -5.91 -3.10 -2.76
N ILE A 62 -5.04 -2.61 -1.88
CA ILE A 62 -4.25 -1.41 -2.17
C ILE A 62 -3.19 -1.77 -3.22
N ALA A 63 -2.88 -0.81 -4.10
CA ALA A 63 -1.84 -0.94 -5.11
C ALA A 63 -0.55 -1.53 -4.52
N ARG A 64 -0.02 -2.59 -5.15
CA ARG A 64 1.20 -3.30 -4.71
C ARG A 64 1.14 -3.92 -3.30
N GLN A 65 -0.05 -4.00 -2.70
CA GLN A 65 -0.25 -4.59 -1.36
C GLN A 65 -0.99 -5.94 -1.40
N SER A 66 -1.13 -6.51 -2.58
CA SER A 66 -1.86 -7.75 -2.86
C SER A 66 -1.00 -9.02 -2.66
N PRO A 67 -1.59 -10.23 -2.78
CA PRO A 67 -0.88 -11.49 -2.60
C PRO A 67 0.24 -11.74 -3.62
N LEU A 68 0.27 -10.98 -4.73
CA LEU A 68 1.37 -11.04 -5.69
C LEU A 68 2.67 -10.48 -5.10
N TYR A 69 2.56 -9.42 -4.29
CA TYR A 69 3.71 -8.69 -3.76
C TYR A 69 4.10 -9.16 -2.36
N GLN A 70 3.15 -9.67 -1.56
CA GLN A 70 3.42 -9.95 -0.15
C GLN A 70 2.43 -10.94 0.48
N THR A 71 2.80 -11.48 1.63
CA THR A 71 1.97 -12.41 2.41
C THR A 71 0.97 -11.68 3.31
N ASN A 72 1.41 -10.66 4.04
CA ASN A 72 0.53 -9.80 4.83
C ASN A 72 -0.16 -8.78 3.91
N THR A 73 -1.30 -9.11 3.34
CA THR A 73 -1.99 -8.24 2.37
C THR A 73 -2.81 -7.15 3.04
N ILE A 74 -2.92 -6.00 2.38
CA ILE A 74 -3.79 -4.90 2.82
C ILE A 74 -4.99 -4.82 1.89
N THR A 75 -6.18 -4.96 2.47
CA THR A 75 -7.47 -4.85 1.78
C THR A 75 -8.27 -3.68 2.31
N PHE A 76 -9.22 -3.17 1.53
CA PHE A 76 -10.18 -2.17 1.96
C PHE A 76 -11.53 -2.82 2.25
N ASP A 77 -12.03 -2.63 3.48
CA ASP A 77 -13.39 -3.01 3.87
C ASP A 77 -14.34 -1.83 3.57
N PRO A 78 -15.21 -1.94 2.54
CA PRO A 78 -16.13 -0.86 2.18
C PRO A 78 -17.22 -0.63 3.22
N GLN A 79 -17.56 -1.62 4.04
CA GLN A 79 -18.59 -1.49 5.07
C GLN A 79 -18.04 -0.74 6.29
N ALA A 80 -16.85 -1.10 6.74
CA ALA A 80 -16.18 -0.41 7.85
C ALA A 80 -15.44 0.86 7.40
N LYS A 81 -15.27 1.07 6.09
CA LYS A 81 -14.54 2.20 5.46
C LYS A 81 -13.11 2.33 5.97
N LYS A 82 -12.42 1.21 6.16
CA LYS A 82 -11.07 1.14 6.71
C LYS A 82 -10.22 0.11 6.00
N LEU A 83 -8.92 0.22 6.20
CA LEU A 83 -7.98 -0.79 5.75
C LEU A 83 -7.90 -1.94 6.73
N VAL A 84 -7.72 -3.14 6.20
CA VAL A 84 -7.67 -4.40 6.96
C VAL A 84 -6.45 -5.18 6.52
N ALA A 85 -5.62 -5.53 7.50
CA ALA A 85 -4.49 -6.42 7.37
C ALA A 85 -4.60 -7.53 8.42
N ALA A 86 -4.03 -8.70 8.13
CA ALA A 86 -4.08 -9.85 9.04
C ALA A 86 -3.10 -9.68 10.22
N GLU A 87 -1.99 -9.01 9.97
CA GLU A 87 -0.93 -8.72 10.93
C GLU A 87 -0.64 -7.21 10.96
N ALA A 88 0.09 -6.76 11.99
CA ALA A 88 0.56 -5.38 12.05
C ALA A 88 1.34 -5.00 10.79
N LEU A 89 1.11 -3.78 10.30
CA LEU A 89 1.77 -3.30 9.09
C LEU A 89 3.27 -3.17 9.32
N SER A 90 4.06 -3.62 8.36
CA SER A 90 5.49 -3.37 8.35
C SER A 90 5.79 -1.90 8.04
N PHE A 91 7.04 -1.48 8.26
CA PHE A 91 7.51 -0.15 7.91
C PHE A 91 7.16 0.22 6.46
N ASP A 92 7.54 -0.64 5.50
CA ASP A 92 7.34 -0.38 4.08
C ASP A 92 5.84 -0.32 3.71
N GLN A 93 5.01 -1.14 4.36
CA GLN A 93 3.57 -1.15 4.18
C GLN A 93 2.92 0.14 4.68
N ILE A 94 3.33 0.63 5.84
CA ILE A 94 2.79 1.87 6.41
C ILE A 94 3.12 3.08 5.51
N LEU A 95 4.34 3.14 4.97
CA LEU A 95 4.73 4.21 4.08
C LEU A 95 3.95 4.17 2.76
N GLU A 96 3.68 2.98 2.22
CA GLU A 96 2.86 2.83 1.01
C GLU A 96 1.41 3.27 1.25
N VAL A 97 0.85 2.93 2.41
CA VAL A 97 -0.48 3.41 2.82
C VAL A 97 -0.50 4.93 2.91
N TYR A 98 0.50 5.54 3.56
CA TYR A 98 0.61 7.00 3.64
C TYR A 98 0.73 7.65 2.26
N ARG A 99 1.56 7.07 1.36
CA ARG A 99 1.68 7.53 -0.03
C ARG A 99 0.33 7.51 -0.73
N THR A 100 -0.35 6.37 -0.71
CA THR A 100 -1.67 6.18 -1.34
C THR A 100 -2.71 7.20 -0.84
N LEU A 101 -2.74 7.44 0.48
CA LEU A 101 -3.64 8.42 1.09
C LEU A 101 -3.37 9.86 0.64
N LEU A 102 -2.10 10.20 0.40
CA LEU A 102 -1.65 11.54 0.02
C LEU A 102 -1.69 11.79 -1.49
N GLU A 103 -1.46 10.77 -2.32
CA GLU A 103 -1.56 10.88 -3.79
C GLU A 103 -2.96 11.32 -4.24
N SER A 104 -3.99 10.86 -3.53
CA SER A 104 -5.38 11.29 -3.75
C SER A 104 -5.69 12.72 -3.26
N ARG A 105 -4.73 13.41 -2.61
CA ARG A 105 -4.90 14.71 -1.93
C ARG A 105 -3.67 15.62 -2.08
N PRO A 106 -3.35 16.08 -3.31
CA PRO A 106 -2.16 16.88 -3.55
C PRO A 106 -2.17 18.19 -2.73
N GLY A 107 -1.02 18.52 -2.14
CA GLY A 107 -0.84 19.71 -1.31
C GLY A 107 -1.41 19.61 0.10
N GLN A 108 -1.91 18.44 0.52
CA GLN A 108 -2.24 18.15 1.92
C GLN A 108 -1.13 17.35 2.60
N ARG A 109 -1.12 17.39 3.92
CA ARG A 109 -0.29 16.54 4.79
C ARG A 109 -1.20 15.66 5.65
N LEU A 110 -0.77 14.43 5.92
CA LEU A 110 -1.46 13.46 6.76
C LEU A 110 -0.95 13.61 8.19
N LYS A 111 -1.84 13.84 9.15
CA LYS A 111 -1.49 13.87 10.56
C LYS A 111 -1.20 12.45 11.06
N LEU A 112 0.00 12.22 11.58
CA LEU A 112 0.42 10.92 12.13
C LEU A 112 0.13 10.83 13.63
N GLY A 113 0.38 11.94 14.34
CA GLY A 113 0.22 12.00 15.79
C GLY A 113 0.03 13.43 16.29
N PRO A 114 0.34 13.71 17.57
CA PRO A 114 0.20 15.05 18.13
C PRO A 114 1.23 16.04 17.59
N HIS A 115 2.39 15.55 17.11
CA HIS A 115 3.53 16.39 16.75
C HIS A 115 4.03 16.20 15.32
N TRP A 116 3.57 15.18 14.59
CA TRP A 116 4.12 14.81 13.29
C TRP A 116 3.05 14.70 12.21
N ALA A 117 3.47 15.01 10.98
CA ALA A 117 2.70 14.83 9.78
C ALA A 117 3.57 14.25 8.65
N ALA A 118 2.95 13.44 7.79
CA ALA A 118 3.52 13.00 6.53
C ALA A 118 3.07 13.92 5.40
N GLY A 119 3.92 14.16 4.41
CA GLY A 119 3.57 14.84 3.17
C GLY A 119 4.19 14.18 1.95
N LEU A 120 3.73 14.58 0.77
CA LEU A 120 4.33 14.22 -0.51
C LEU A 120 4.96 15.44 -1.15
N ASN A 121 6.20 15.31 -1.61
CA ASN A 121 6.89 16.34 -2.38
C ASN A 121 6.36 16.36 -3.84
N GLN A 122 6.89 17.26 -4.68
CA GLN A 122 6.48 17.34 -6.10
C GLN A 122 6.90 16.13 -6.94
N GLU A 123 7.86 15.35 -6.46
CA GLU A 123 8.41 14.15 -7.12
C GLU A 123 7.65 12.87 -6.72
N GLY A 124 6.77 12.95 -5.70
CA GLY A 124 6.02 11.81 -5.17
C GLY A 124 6.72 11.09 -4.01
N ASP A 125 7.80 11.65 -3.48
CA ASP A 125 8.46 11.08 -2.30
C ASP A 125 7.77 11.50 -1.01
N LEU A 126 7.68 10.53 -0.11
CA LEU A 126 7.13 10.70 1.23
C LEU A 126 8.15 11.40 2.11
N TYR A 127 7.73 12.42 2.84
CA TYR A 127 8.55 13.07 3.87
C TYR A 127 7.77 13.21 5.17
N CYS A 128 8.49 13.26 6.28
CA CYS A 128 7.98 13.56 7.61
C CYS A 128 8.29 15.01 7.98
N THR A 129 7.36 15.67 8.67
CA THR A 129 7.51 17.06 9.09
C THR A 129 6.79 17.32 10.42
N PRO A 130 7.33 18.20 11.29
CA PRO A 130 6.62 18.56 12.51
C PRO A 130 5.32 19.31 12.20
N LEU A 131 4.29 19.06 13.00
CA LEU A 131 3.03 19.79 12.94
C LEU A 131 3.26 21.25 13.35
N PRO A 132 2.81 22.23 12.55
CA PRO A 132 2.97 23.63 12.91
C PRO A 132 2.26 23.94 14.23
N LEU A 133 3.03 24.39 15.22
CA LEU A 133 2.52 25.13 16.37
C LEU A 133 2.19 26.54 15.89
N CYS A 134 1.02 26.73 15.26
CA CYS A 134 0.42 28.03 14.92
C CYS A 134 1.18 28.99 13.98
N ASP A 135 2.38 28.68 13.48
CA ASP A 135 3.13 29.62 12.61
C ASP A 135 2.97 29.32 11.12
N THR A 136 2.28 30.20 10.40
CA THR A 136 2.06 30.15 8.95
C THR A 136 3.32 30.47 8.12
N ASN A 137 4.40 30.95 8.73
CA ASN A 137 5.67 31.27 8.06
C ASN A 137 6.81 30.30 8.39
N ALA A 138 6.55 29.23 9.14
CA ALA A 138 7.57 28.25 9.47
C ALA A 138 8.09 27.56 8.20
N ARG A 139 9.40 27.71 7.93
CA ARG A 139 10.10 26.78 7.05
C ARG A 139 10.19 25.46 7.79
N PHE A 140 9.48 24.46 7.30
CA PHE A 140 9.50 23.15 7.93
C PHE A 140 10.77 22.41 7.56
N GLU A 141 11.47 21.89 8.56
CA GLU A 141 12.43 20.83 8.31
C GLU A 141 11.64 19.58 7.85
N VAL A 142 12.11 18.99 6.77
CA VAL A 142 11.60 17.74 6.23
C VAL A 142 12.62 16.67 6.51
N PHE A 143 12.13 15.53 6.98
CA PHE A 143 12.93 14.38 7.35
C PHE A 143 12.48 13.17 6.56
N ASP A 144 13.41 12.26 6.32
CA ASP A 144 13.07 10.92 5.87
C ASP A 144 12.45 10.13 7.02
N PHE A 145 11.65 9.11 6.69
CA PHE A 145 11.14 8.18 7.68
C PHE A 145 12.26 7.24 8.12
N ASP A 146 12.62 7.31 9.40
CA ASP A 146 13.66 6.46 9.99
C ASP A 146 13.11 5.08 10.30
N ARG A 147 13.72 4.03 9.72
CA ARG A 147 13.33 2.64 9.96
C ARG A 147 13.56 2.22 11.41
N ASP A 148 14.61 2.73 12.06
CA ASP A 148 14.91 2.38 13.45
C ASP A 148 13.89 2.99 14.42
N ALA A 149 13.20 4.05 14.00
CA ALA A 149 12.11 4.67 14.73
C ALA A 149 10.77 3.90 14.59
N PHE A 150 10.69 2.88 13.74
CA PHE A 150 9.48 2.07 13.56
C PHE A 150 9.66 0.69 14.21
N VAL A 151 8.93 0.46 15.30
CA VAL A 151 9.09 -0.74 16.13
C VAL A 151 7.72 -1.33 16.40
N ASP A 152 7.59 -2.65 16.31
CA ASP A 152 6.35 -3.38 16.64
C ASP A 152 5.08 -2.78 15.99
N GLY A 153 5.18 -2.36 14.72
CA GLY A 153 4.05 -1.84 13.93
C GLY A 153 3.65 -0.40 14.22
N HIS A 154 4.47 0.39 14.93
CA HIS A 154 4.21 1.79 15.23
C HIS A 154 5.48 2.64 15.33
N TRP A 155 5.32 3.97 15.32
CA TRP A 155 6.44 4.90 15.51
C TRP A 155 6.79 5.04 17.00
N GLN A 156 8.07 5.04 17.37
CA GLN A 156 8.55 5.10 18.76
C GLN A 156 8.02 6.30 19.57
N CYS A 157 7.63 7.39 18.91
CA CYS A 157 7.06 8.59 19.54
C CYS A 157 5.53 8.58 19.65
N GLU A 158 4.89 7.48 19.28
CA GLU A 158 3.45 7.31 19.22
C GLU A 158 3.04 6.00 19.91
N THR A 159 1.77 5.84 20.24
CA THR A 159 1.22 4.52 20.59
C THR A 159 0.78 3.79 19.32
N GLN A 160 0.62 2.47 19.42
CA GLN A 160 0.11 1.68 18.29
C GLN A 160 -1.26 2.17 17.82
N GLU A 161 -2.14 2.58 18.74
CA GLU A 161 -3.45 3.15 18.41
C GLU A 161 -3.35 4.48 17.67
N GLN A 162 -2.33 5.30 17.97
CA GLN A 162 -2.12 6.58 17.29
C GLN A 162 -1.68 6.35 15.85
N THR A 163 -0.68 5.49 15.64
CA THR A 163 -0.22 5.14 14.29
C THR A 163 -1.34 4.48 13.49
N GLN A 164 -2.15 3.61 14.10
CA GLN A 164 -3.31 2.99 13.44
C GLN A 164 -4.42 4.02 13.14
N SER A 165 -4.65 5.00 14.04
CA SER A 165 -5.66 6.04 13.83
C SER A 165 -5.36 6.90 12.60
N ALA A 166 -4.07 7.15 12.30
CA ALA A 166 -3.65 7.85 11.09
C ALA A 166 -4.06 7.10 9.80
N ILE A 167 -4.28 5.80 9.88
CA ILE A 167 -4.69 4.92 8.78
C ILE A 167 -6.22 4.77 8.74
N ASP A 168 -6.83 4.43 9.87
CA ASP A 168 -8.25 4.12 9.98
C ASP A 168 -9.12 5.38 9.86
N THR A 169 -8.62 6.51 10.35
CA THR A 169 -9.33 7.78 10.43
C THR A 169 -8.40 8.93 10.03
N PRO A 170 -7.94 8.96 8.76
CA PRO A 170 -6.89 9.88 8.34
C PRO A 170 -7.36 11.34 8.46
N VAL A 171 -6.57 12.16 9.16
CA VAL A 171 -6.81 13.60 9.30
C VAL A 171 -5.82 14.35 8.42
N PHE A 172 -6.34 15.12 7.46
CA PHE A 172 -5.54 15.89 6.54
C PHE A 172 -5.48 17.37 6.93
N ILE A 173 -4.29 17.94 6.82
CA ILE A 173 -4.02 19.35 7.08
C ILE A 173 -3.42 20.02 5.83
N LYS A 174 -3.52 21.34 5.75
CA LYS A 174 -2.84 22.15 4.73
C LYS A 174 -1.43 22.51 5.20
#